data_AF-A0A2W6N8R0-F1
#
_entry.id   AF-A0A2W6N8R0-F1
#
_cell.length_a   1.000
_cell.length_b   1.000
_cell.length_c   1.000
_cell.angle_alpha   90.00
_cell.angle_beta   90.00
_cell.angle_gamma   90.00
#
_symmetry.space_group_name_H-M   'P 1'
#
loop_
_entity.id
_entity.type
_entity.pdbx_description
1 polymer ?
#
loop_
_entity_poly.entity_id
_entity_poly.type
_entity_poly.pdbx_seq_one_letter_code
_entity_poly.pdbx_strand_id
1 'polypeptide(L)'
;MKKTISSALSLIIILSSILIIFTFNTGKAEAAVFSISSNRLFKDPSPNKPNTFYFVGMVYYEVWKNSGGSWTGAGHHPDSVVRKVDGGTYEFTFGTNRKIKSIEVKQFDFNWTHANATFQTSRTGELKDKSQEYYQGATSIVNYNNYEKTPVSGLGTNKAQKAVYVQNGVLTAKNRIDRKLEEQVENDQVFAPGVEGYRYYFPTLFTIELEPDEGMAIIQHFDTKGNSLNGIDG
;
A
#
# COMPACT_ATOMS: atom_id res chain seq x y z
N MET A 1 50.06 12.57 39.76
CA MET A 1 48.95 12.95 38.85
C MET A 1 48.80 11.90 37.74
N LYS A 2 48.10 10.77 37.98
CA LYS A 2 47.82 9.75 36.94
C LYS A 2 46.46 9.04 37.09
N LYS A 3 45.60 9.46 38.03
CA LYS A 3 44.31 8.78 38.31
C LYS A 3 43.05 9.52 37.84
N THR A 4 43.17 10.72 37.28
CA THR A 4 42.01 11.53 36.84
C THR A 4 41.70 11.42 35.35
N ILE A 5 42.60 10.87 34.53
CA ILE A 5 42.41 10.78 33.06
C ILE A 5 41.59 9.53 32.68
N SER A 6 41.62 8.48 33.49
CA SER A 6 40.93 7.22 33.17
C SER A 6 39.40 7.33 33.30
N SER A 7 38.89 8.11 34.27
CA SER A 7 37.44 8.22 34.49
C SER A 7 36.75 9.13 33.48
N ALA A 8 37.45 10.12 32.94
CA ALA A 8 36.90 10.99 31.90
C ALA A 8 36.76 10.26 30.55
N LEU A 9 37.70 9.37 30.21
CA LEU A 9 37.65 8.59 28.97
C LEU A 9 36.52 7.54 29.00
N SER A 10 36.28 6.90 30.16
CA SER A 10 35.18 5.94 30.32
C SER A 10 33.80 6.61 30.24
N LEU A 11 33.67 7.84 30.73
CA LEU A 11 32.41 8.60 30.64
C LEU A 11 32.12 9.06 29.20
N ILE A 12 33.15 9.39 28.43
CA ILE A 12 33.04 9.76 27.01
C ILE A 12 32.64 8.55 26.15
N ILE A 13 33.12 7.35 26.46
CA ILE A 13 32.77 6.11 25.73
C ILE A 13 31.34 5.63 26.09
N ILE A 14 30.87 5.87 27.31
CA ILE A 14 29.48 5.58 27.72
C ILE A 14 28.49 6.62 27.18
N LEU A 15 28.88 7.90 27.06
CA LEU A 15 28.04 8.90 26.38
C LEU A 15 28.07 8.78 24.84
N SER A 16 29.14 8.27 24.23
CA SER A 16 29.21 8.08 22.78
C SER A 16 28.44 6.85 22.27
N SER A 17 27.90 6.01 23.17
CA SER A 17 27.19 4.77 22.81
C SER A 17 25.66 4.85 22.87
N ILE A 18 25.06 6.01 23.22
CA ILE A 18 23.60 6.10 23.47
C ILE A 18 22.90 7.22 22.68
N LEU A 19 23.48 7.74 21.60
CA LEU A 19 22.76 8.66 20.72
C LEU A 19 22.84 8.27 19.24
N ILE A 20 22.43 7.03 18.94
CA ILE A 20 21.68 6.84 17.69
C ILE A 20 20.27 7.34 18.00
N ILE A 21 20.07 8.65 17.90
CA ILE A 21 18.73 9.18 17.64
C ILE A 21 18.37 8.58 16.29
N PHE A 22 17.69 7.44 16.31
CA PHE A 22 16.93 7.05 15.15
C PHE A 22 15.91 8.17 14.96
N THR A 23 16.19 9.06 14.02
CA THR A 23 15.14 9.67 13.23
C THR A 23 14.45 8.50 12.54
N PHE A 24 13.53 7.85 13.25
CA PHE A 24 12.48 7.13 12.57
C PHE A 24 11.88 8.16 11.63
N ASN A 25 11.96 7.88 10.34
CA ASN A 25 11.25 8.65 9.34
C ASN A 25 9.76 8.53 9.69
N THR A 26 9.28 9.39 10.58
CA THR A 26 7.87 9.70 10.72
C THR A 26 7.50 10.41 9.42
N GLY A 27 7.18 9.61 8.41
CA GLY A 27 6.60 10.02 7.13
C GLY A 27 7.15 11.32 6.55
N LYS A 28 8.40 11.34 6.09
CA LYS A 28 8.72 12.17 4.92
C LYS A 28 8.60 11.28 3.69
N ALA A 29 7.35 11.10 3.27
CA ALA A 29 7.07 10.68 1.91
C ALA A 29 7.50 11.83 1.00
N GLU A 30 8.72 11.73 0.45
CA GLU A 30 8.82 12.03 -0.99
C GLU A 30 7.71 11.19 -1.60
N ALA A 31 6.67 11.80 -2.17
CA ALA A 31 5.42 11.11 -2.51
C ALA A 31 5.77 9.83 -3.26
N ALA A 32 5.75 8.69 -2.56
CA ALA A 32 6.26 7.45 -3.12
C ALA A 32 5.24 7.04 -4.16
N VAL A 33 5.56 7.33 -5.42
CA VAL A 33 4.79 6.87 -6.56
C VAL A 33 5.25 5.44 -6.82
N PHE A 34 4.41 4.49 -6.45
CA PHE A 34 4.62 3.08 -6.74
C PHE A 34 4.24 2.83 -8.20
N SER A 35 5.23 2.85 -9.09
CA SER A 35 5.04 2.50 -10.49
C SER A 35 4.79 1.00 -10.65
N ILE A 36 3.61 0.65 -11.14
CA ILE A 36 3.13 -0.71 -11.35
C ILE A 36 3.14 -1.01 -12.85
N SER A 37 3.99 -1.96 -13.23
CA SER A 37 4.06 -2.49 -14.59
C SER A 37 2.93 -3.48 -14.86
N SER A 38 2.53 -3.58 -16.13
CA SER A 38 1.39 -4.41 -16.57
C SER A 38 1.53 -5.91 -16.25
N ASN A 39 2.75 -6.43 -16.13
CA ASN A 39 3.00 -7.83 -15.74
C ASN A 39 2.65 -8.13 -14.26
N ARG A 40 2.39 -7.11 -13.45
CA ARG A 40 1.88 -7.27 -12.07
C ARG A 40 0.35 -7.21 -12.00
N LEU A 41 -0.33 -7.03 -13.13
CA LEU A 41 -1.78 -6.90 -13.18
C LEU A 41 -2.41 -8.22 -13.60
N PHE A 42 -3.39 -8.69 -12.83
CA PHE A 42 -4.21 -9.83 -13.19
C PHE A 42 -5.35 -9.36 -14.11
N LYS A 43 -5.41 -9.86 -15.34
CA LYS A 43 -6.50 -9.55 -16.28
C LYS A 43 -7.72 -10.40 -15.94
N ASP A 44 -8.91 -9.81 -15.91
CA ASP A 44 -10.16 -10.54 -15.73
C ASP A 44 -10.31 -11.59 -16.86
N PRO A 45 -10.52 -12.88 -16.53
CA PRO A 45 -10.62 -13.94 -17.52
C PRO A 45 -11.98 -13.96 -18.22
N SER A 46 -12.98 -13.23 -17.71
CA SER A 46 -14.31 -13.20 -18.29
C SER A 46 -14.31 -12.49 -19.66
N PRO A 47 -14.92 -13.08 -20.70
CA PRO A 47 -15.05 -12.41 -22.00
C PRO A 47 -15.95 -11.16 -21.93
N ASN A 48 -16.76 -11.01 -20.88
CA ASN A 48 -17.61 -9.84 -20.64
C ASN A 48 -16.86 -8.68 -19.98
N LYS A 49 -15.62 -8.90 -19.52
CA LYS A 49 -14.76 -7.89 -18.88
C LYS A 49 -13.36 -7.86 -19.51
N PRO A 50 -13.23 -7.79 -20.84
CA PRO A 50 -11.96 -7.97 -21.53
C PRO A 50 -10.95 -6.84 -21.25
N ASN A 51 -11.41 -5.72 -20.69
CA ASN A 51 -10.61 -4.53 -20.40
C ASN A 51 -10.44 -4.28 -18.90
N THR A 52 -10.74 -5.27 -18.06
CA THR A 52 -10.63 -5.14 -16.60
C THR A 52 -9.37 -5.82 -16.09
N PHE A 53 -8.63 -5.10 -15.26
CA PHE A 53 -7.41 -5.54 -14.63
C PHE A 53 -7.49 -5.32 -13.12
N TYR A 54 -6.82 -6.19 -12.37
CA TYR A 54 -6.81 -6.20 -10.92
C TYR A 54 -5.39 -6.16 -10.38
N PHE A 55 -5.20 -5.44 -9.28
CA PHE A 55 -3.93 -5.36 -8.57
C PHE A 55 -4.16 -5.25 -7.06
N VAL A 56 -3.28 -5.83 -6.24
CA VAL A 56 -3.30 -5.71 -4.78
C VAL A 56 -2.14 -4.83 -4.31
N GLY A 57 -2.47 -3.64 -3.83
CA GLY A 57 -1.54 -2.79 -3.09
C GLY A 57 -1.45 -3.20 -1.63
N MET A 58 -0.23 -3.21 -1.07
CA MET A 58 0.02 -3.60 0.33
C MET A 58 0.19 -2.36 1.19
N VAL A 59 -0.91 -1.64 1.42
CA VAL A 59 -0.94 -0.55 2.39
C VAL A 59 -0.65 -1.12 3.78
N TYR A 60 0.18 -0.45 4.57
CA TYR A 60 0.49 -0.90 5.92
C TYR A 60 0.65 0.29 6.87
N TYR A 61 0.57 0.00 8.16
CA TYR A 61 0.89 0.93 9.22
C TYR A 61 1.77 0.23 10.26
N GLU A 62 2.77 0.95 10.76
CA GLU A 62 3.65 0.45 11.81
C GLU A 62 3.52 1.29 13.07
N VAL A 63 3.60 0.60 14.21
CA VAL A 63 3.69 1.22 15.53
C VAL A 63 4.92 0.71 16.24
N TRP A 64 5.58 1.62 16.95
CA TRP A 64 6.82 1.33 17.66
C TRP A 64 6.73 1.89 19.07
N LYS A 65 7.13 1.08 20.05
CA LYS A 65 7.29 1.47 21.44
C LYS A 65 8.76 1.61 21.74
N ASN A 66 9.16 2.75 22.30
CA ASN A 66 10.55 2.97 22.68
C ASN A 66 10.90 2.23 23.99
N SER A 67 12.19 2.21 24.33
CA SER A 67 12.68 1.57 25.57
C SER A 67 12.16 2.23 26.85
N GLY A 68 11.70 3.49 26.78
CA GLY A 68 11.01 4.19 27.87
C GLY A 68 9.53 3.83 28.02
N GLY A 69 9.01 2.92 27.19
CA GLY A 69 7.64 2.43 27.24
C GLY A 69 6.61 3.29 26.51
N SER A 70 7.03 4.38 25.85
CA SER A 70 6.12 5.27 25.11
C SER A 70 6.03 4.88 23.63
N TRP A 71 4.83 4.95 23.07
CA TRP A 71 4.60 4.78 21.63
C TRP A 71 5.11 5.99 20.85
N THR A 72 5.85 5.76 19.79
CA THR A 72 6.48 6.81 18.97
C THR A 72 5.51 7.36 17.92
N GLY A 73 5.95 8.37 17.17
CA GLY A 73 5.14 9.02 16.13
C GLY A 73 3.93 9.73 16.72
N ALA A 74 2.73 9.42 16.23
CA ALA A 74 1.47 9.98 16.72
C ALA A 74 0.91 9.26 17.97
N GLY A 75 1.69 8.38 18.61
CA GLY A 75 1.28 7.66 19.83
C GLY A 75 0.31 6.51 19.58
N HIS A 76 0.14 6.08 18.32
CA HIS A 76 -0.65 4.91 17.98
C HIS A 76 0.00 3.62 18.51
N HIS A 77 -0.84 2.66 18.86
CA HIS A 77 -0.45 1.40 19.47
C HIS A 77 -1.36 0.26 18.95
N PRO A 78 -1.05 -1.01 19.24
CA PRO A 78 -1.94 -2.12 18.92
C PRO A 78 -3.37 -1.87 19.40
N ASP A 79 -4.35 -2.24 18.59
CA ASP A 79 -5.79 -2.05 18.78
C ASP A 79 -6.28 -0.59 18.74
N SER A 80 -5.40 0.38 18.52
CA SER A 80 -5.80 1.78 18.31
C SER A 80 -6.31 2.04 16.89
N VAL A 81 -7.01 3.16 16.71
CA VAL A 81 -7.50 3.63 15.41
C VAL A 81 -6.57 4.70 14.85
N VAL A 82 -6.15 4.54 13.60
CA VAL A 82 -5.43 5.57 12.83
C VAL A 82 -6.44 6.25 11.91
N ARG A 83 -6.68 7.55 12.12
CA ARG A 83 -7.68 8.31 11.34
C ARG A 83 -7.44 8.24 9.83
N LYS A 84 -6.18 8.25 9.42
CA LYS A 84 -5.76 8.21 8.02
C LYS A 84 -4.47 7.40 7.89
N VAL A 85 -4.57 6.19 7.33
CA VAL A 85 -3.41 5.37 6.97
C VAL A 85 -3.02 5.74 5.54
N ASP A 86 -1.80 6.25 5.36
CA ASP A 86 -1.26 6.62 4.06
C ASP A 86 -0.73 5.38 3.33
N GLY A 87 -1.35 5.04 2.21
CA GLY A 87 -0.94 3.95 1.34
C GLY A 87 -0.02 4.38 0.20
N GLY A 88 0.26 5.68 0.08
CA GLY A 88 1.01 6.29 -1.02
C GLY A 88 0.20 6.40 -2.32
N THR A 89 0.91 6.71 -3.40
CA THR A 89 0.32 6.89 -4.74
C THR A 89 0.71 5.74 -5.64
N TYR A 90 -0.26 5.08 -6.27
CA TYR A 90 -0.01 4.00 -7.22
C TYR A 90 -0.15 4.53 -8.63
N GLU A 91 0.84 4.24 -9.48
CA GLU A 91 0.84 4.59 -10.89
C GLU A 91 0.75 3.33 -11.73
N PHE A 92 -0.24 3.29 -12.63
CA PHE A 92 -0.41 2.17 -13.55
C PHE A 92 -0.07 2.64 -14.96
N THR A 93 0.82 1.91 -15.64
CA THR A 93 1.21 2.19 -17.03
C THR A 93 0.88 1.01 -17.93
N PHE A 94 0.18 1.29 -19.03
CA PHE A 94 -0.17 0.36 -20.10
C PHE A 94 0.54 0.74 -21.40
N GLY A 95 0.42 -0.14 -22.41
CA GLY A 95 0.88 0.15 -23.77
C GLY A 95 0.27 1.46 -24.30
N THR A 96 1.00 2.15 -25.18
CA THR A 96 0.65 3.50 -25.65
C THR A 96 -0.71 3.60 -26.36
N ASN A 97 -1.19 2.49 -26.91
CA ASN A 97 -2.50 2.37 -27.57
C ASN A 97 -3.66 2.04 -26.62
N ARG A 98 -3.41 1.96 -25.32
CA ARG A 98 -4.43 1.63 -24.30
C ARG A 98 -4.66 2.84 -23.41
N LYS A 99 -5.92 3.25 -23.26
CA LYS A 99 -6.31 4.37 -22.40
C LYS A 99 -6.99 3.85 -21.15
N ILE A 100 -6.63 4.41 -19.99
CA ILE A 100 -7.24 4.06 -18.71
C ILE A 100 -8.53 4.84 -18.55
N LYS A 101 -9.65 4.13 -18.41
CA LYS A 101 -11.00 4.68 -18.24
C LYS A 101 -11.31 4.94 -16.76
N SER A 102 -10.96 4.02 -15.87
CA SER A 102 -11.26 4.15 -14.44
C SER A 102 -10.24 3.38 -13.58
N ILE A 103 -10.10 3.86 -12.34
CA ILE A 103 -9.39 3.15 -11.27
C ILE A 103 -10.26 3.23 -10.01
N GLU A 104 -10.73 2.08 -9.55
CA GLU A 104 -11.45 1.93 -8.28
C GLU A 104 -10.55 1.27 -7.24
N VAL A 105 -10.78 1.61 -5.97
CA VAL A 105 -10.10 0.98 -4.84
C VAL A 105 -11.11 0.45 -3.83
N LYS A 106 -10.89 -0.77 -3.35
CA LYS A 106 -11.69 -1.42 -2.32
C LYS A 106 -10.80 -2.24 -1.40
N GLN A 107 -11.32 -2.60 -0.23
CA GLN A 107 -10.68 -3.60 0.61
C GLN A 107 -10.51 -4.90 -0.20
N PHE A 108 -9.32 -5.48 -0.16
CA PHE A 108 -9.07 -6.77 -0.80
C PHE A 108 -9.69 -7.89 0.04
N ASP A 109 -10.56 -8.67 -0.59
CA ASP A 109 -11.15 -9.87 0.01
C ASP A 109 -10.34 -11.10 -0.43
N PHE A 110 -9.66 -11.74 0.53
CA PHE A 110 -8.89 -12.96 0.29
C PHE A 110 -9.76 -14.17 -0.10
N ASN A 111 -11.08 -14.10 0.06
CA ASN A 111 -12.02 -15.16 -0.30
C ASN A 111 -12.75 -14.90 -1.63
N TRP A 112 -12.47 -13.78 -2.30
CA TRP A 112 -13.06 -13.48 -3.61
C TRP A 112 -12.59 -14.48 -4.68
N THR A 113 -13.43 -14.73 -5.69
CA THR A 113 -13.21 -15.72 -6.77
C THR A 113 -11.83 -15.65 -7.43
N HIS A 114 -11.26 -14.46 -7.60
CA HIS A 114 -9.95 -14.27 -8.22
C HIS A 114 -8.86 -13.83 -7.23
N ALA A 115 -9.11 -13.94 -5.93
CA ALA A 115 -8.21 -13.45 -4.89
C ALA A 115 -6.81 -14.04 -5.02
N ASN A 116 -6.68 -15.37 -5.08
CA ASN A 116 -5.38 -16.03 -5.17
C ASN A 116 -4.60 -15.61 -6.44
N ALA A 117 -5.23 -15.66 -7.61
CA ALA A 117 -4.58 -15.27 -8.86
C ALA A 117 -4.17 -13.80 -8.84
N THR A 118 -5.05 -12.91 -8.39
CA THR A 118 -4.78 -11.47 -8.30
C THR A 118 -3.64 -11.18 -7.33
N PHE A 119 -3.64 -11.80 -6.14
CA PHE A 119 -2.61 -11.60 -5.13
C PHE A 119 -1.26 -12.10 -5.63
N GLN A 120 -1.21 -13.32 -6.18
CA GLN A 120 0.01 -13.91 -6.71
C GLN A 120 0.62 -13.05 -7.82
N THR A 121 -0.17 -12.63 -8.81
CA THR A 121 0.32 -11.76 -9.90
C THR A 121 0.79 -10.41 -9.37
N SER A 122 0.08 -9.83 -8.39
CA SER A 122 0.45 -8.54 -7.82
C SER A 122 1.74 -8.61 -6.99
N ARG A 123 2.01 -9.74 -6.33
CA ARG A 123 3.05 -9.88 -5.28
C ARG A 123 4.13 -10.91 -5.61
N THR A 124 4.31 -11.29 -6.88
CA THR A 124 5.20 -12.37 -7.31
C THR A 124 6.62 -12.28 -6.73
N GLY A 125 7.19 -11.08 -6.60
CA GLY A 125 8.54 -10.90 -6.05
C GLY A 125 8.56 -11.10 -4.54
N GLU A 126 7.59 -10.51 -3.85
CA GLU A 126 7.50 -10.47 -2.39
C GLU A 126 7.00 -11.79 -1.78
N LEU A 127 6.40 -12.66 -2.59
CA LEU A 127 5.99 -14.01 -2.19
C LEU A 127 7.15 -15.00 -2.02
N LYS A 128 8.37 -14.63 -2.45
CA LYS A 128 9.57 -15.44 -2.22
C LYS A 128 9.96 -15.47 -0.75
N ASP A 129 9.74 -14.36 -0.05
CA ASP A 129 10.19 -14.17 1.32
C ASP A 129 9.07 -14.45 2.33
N LYS A 130 7.82 -14.09 1.97
CA LYS A 130 6.66 -14.22 2.86
C LYS A 130 5.47 -14.78 2.09
N SER A 131 4.82 -15.80 2.63
CA SER A 131 3.66 -16.42 1.97
C SER A 131 2.43 -15.51 1.97
N GLN A 132 1.40 -15.85 1.19
CA GLN A 132 0.14 -15.12 1.20
C GLN A 132 -0.52 -15.15 2.59
N GLU A 133 -0.44 -16.28 3.30
CA GLU A 133 -1.00 -16.47 4.65
C GLU A 133 -0.37 -15.52 5.67
N TYR A 134 0.92 -15.19 5.51
CA TYR A 134 1.59 -14.18 6.33
C TYR A 134 0.89 -12.81 6.19
N TYR A 135 0.64 -12.37 4.95
CA TYR A 135 -0.03 -11.09 4.68
C TYR A 135 -1.49 -11.10 5.12
N GLN A 136 -2.20 -12.20 4.87
CA GLN A 136 -3.58 -12.37 5.28
C GLN A 136 -3.74 -12.36 6.80
N GLY A 137 -2.86 -13.07 7.52
CA GLY A 137 -2.88 -13.11 8.98
C GLY A 137 -2.64 -11.76 9.64
N ALA A 138 -1.84 -10.91 9.01
CA ALA A 138 -1.50 -9.57 9.48
C ALA A 138 -2.42 -8.45 8.93
N THR A 139 -3.44 -8.82 8.15
CA THR A 139 -4.45 -7.88 7.68
C THR A 139 -5.37 -7.48 8.82
N SER A 140 -5.81 -6.22 8.83
CA SER A 140 -6.78 -5.74 9.81
C SER A 140 -8.05 -6.60 9.79
N ILE A 141 -8.48 -7.11 10.94
CA ILE A 141 -9.71 -7.94 11.05
C ILE A 141 -10.98 -7.08 11.06
N VAL A 142 -10.84 -5.76 11.19
CA VAL A 142 -11.95 -4.80 11.12
C VAL A 142 -12.13 -4.38 9.66
N ASN A 143 -13.38 -4.26 9.19
CA ASN A 143 -13.66 -3.75 7.86
C ASN A 143 -13.07 -2.34 7.68
N TYR A 144 -12.29 -2.16 6.62
CA TYR A 144 -11.61 -0.91 6.28
C TYR A 144 -11.93 -0.46 4.84
N ASN A 145 -13.08 -0.88 4.30
CA ASN A 145 -13.54 -0.48 2.98
C ASN A 145 -14.12 0.95 2.97
N ASN A 146 -13.32 1.92 3.42
CA ASN A 146 -13.71 3.31 3.68
C ASN A 146 -12.60 4.28 3.22
N TYR A 147 -12.16 4.12 1.98
CA TYR A 147 -11.08 4.93 1.41
C TYR A 147 -11.47 6.40 1.22
N GLU A 148 -10.51 7.30 1.41
CA GLU A 148 -10.67 8.70 1.03
C GLU A 148 -10.93 8.83 -0.48
N LYS A 149 -11.89 9.68 -0.86
CA LYS A 149 -12.19 9.96 -2.27
C LYS A 149 -11.13 10.88 -2.87
N THR A 150 -10.03 10.28 -3.30
CA THR A 150 -8.99 10.97 -4.08
C THR A 150 -9.34 10.96 -5.58
N PRO A 151 -9.00 11.99 -6.35
CA PRO A 151 -9.14 11.94 -7.81
C PRO A 151 -8.17 10.93 -8.42
N VAL A 152 -8.50 10.42 -9.61
CA VAL A 152 -7.54 9.71 -10.46
C VAL A 152 -6.91 10.74 -11.40
N SER A 153 -5.60 10.84 -11.41
CA SER A 153 -4.85 11.67 -12.38
C SER A 153 -4.50 10.83 -13.61
N GLY A 154 -4.58 11.40 -14.81
CA GLY A 154 -4.15 10.72 -16.05
C GLY A 154 -5.18 9.78 -16.70
N LEU A 155 -6.47 9.86 -16.34
CA LEU A 155 -7.53 9.17 -17.08
C LEU A 155 -7.53 9.59 -18.56
N GLY A 156 -7.92 8.68 -19.45
CA GLY A 156 -7.87 8.88 -20.91
C GLY A 156 -6.47 8.78 -21.52
N THR A 157 -5.45 8.50 -20.70
CA THR A 157 -4.08 8.25 -21.16
C THR A 157 -3.65 6.81 -20.84
N ASN A 158 -2.48 6.38 -21.31
CA ASN A 158 -1.93 5.07 -20.99
C ASN A 158 -1.29 5.00 -19.59
N LYS A 159 -1.33 6.09 -18.82
CA LYS A 159 -0.72 6.18 -17.50
C LYS A 159 -1.57 6.99 -16.54
N ALA A 160 -1.98 6.37 -15.43
CA ALA A 160 -2.83 7.03 -14.45
C ALA A 160 -2.38 6.74 -13.01
N GLN A 161 -2.65 7.69 -12.12
CA GLN A 161 -2.23 7.67 -10.74
C GLN A 161 -3.42 7.77 -9.79
N LYS A 162 -3.35 7.01 -8.69
CA LYS A 162 -4.35 7.02 -7.62
C LYS A 162 -3.67 7.03 -6.25
N ALA A 163 -3.88 8.10 -5.49
CA ALA A 163 -3.49 8.16 -4.09
C ALA A 163 -4.45 7.33 -3.23
N VAL A 164 -3.91 6.56 -2.29
CA VAL A 164 -4.68 5.67 -1.42
C VAL A 164 -4.55 6.09 0.03
N TYR A 165 -5.69 6.34 0.66
CA TYR A 165 -5.78 6.61 2.09
C TYR A 165 -6.92 5.80 2.70
N VAL A 166 -6.59 4.89 3.61
CA VAL A 166 -7.60 4.15 4.39
C VAL A 166 -8.04 5.02 5.55
N GLN A 167 -9.34 5.25 5.71
CA GLN A 167 -9.86 6.04 6.82
C GLN A 167 -10.07 5.15 8.03
N ASN A 168 -9.80 5.67 9.24
CA ASN A 168 -10.11 4.98 10.50
C ASN A 168 -9.61 3.52 10.55
N GLY A 169 -8.39 3.27 10.06
CA GLY A 169 -7.79 1.94 10.04
C GLY A 169 -7.50 1.46 11.47
N VAL A 170 -8.02 0.29 11.83
CA VAL A 170 -7.82 -0.29 13.17
C VAL A 170 -6.61 -1.21 13.17
N LEU A 171 -5.67 -0.95 14.08
CA LEU A 171 -4.39 -1.67 14.19
C LEU A 171 -4.54 -2.99 14.95
N THR A 172 -5.37 -3.88 14.42
CA THR A 172 -5.66 -5.17 15.04
C THR A 172 -5.75 -6.26 13.98
N ALA A 173 -5.06 -7.37 14.18
CA ALA A 173 -4.92 -8.46 13.23
C ALA A 173 -4.89 -9.81 13.95
N LYS A 174 -5.24 -10.88 13.25
CA LYS A 174 -5.20 -12.25 13.80
C LYS A 174 -3.77 -12.62 14.21
N ASN A 175 -2.81 -12.36 13.34
CA ASN A 175 -1.40 -12.58 13.53
C ASN A 175 -0.66 -11.26 13.32
N ARG A 176 -0.37 -10.56 14.42
CA ARG A 176 0.40 -9.31 14.36
C ARG A 176 1.83 -9.63 13.93
N ILE A 177 2.38 -8.86 12.99
CA ILE A 177 3.79 -8.99 12.61
C ILE A 177 4.61 -8.33 13.69
N ASP A 178 5.53 -9.09 14.30
CA ASP A 178 6.57 -8.54 15.14
C ASP A 178 7.63 -7.88 14.25
N ARG A 179 7.47 -6.57 14.03
CA ARG A 179 8.35 -5.81 13.15
C ARG A 179 9.75 -5.67 13.74
N LYS A 180 9.86 -5.65 15.07
CA LYS A 180 11.16 -5.65 15.74
C LYS A 180 11.92 -6.92 15.38
N LEU A 181 11.30 -8.08 15.54
CA LEU A 181 11.95 -9.36 15.23
C LEU A 181 12.40 -9.42 13.76
N GLU A 182 11.57 -8.94 12.83
CA GLU A 182 11.96 -8.89 11.42
C GLU A 182 13.16 -7.99 11.17
N GLU A 183 13.21 -6.78 11.75
CA GLU A 183 14.40 -5.91 11.64
C GLU A 183 15.65 -6.55 12.24
N GLN A 184 15.50 -7.34 13.32
CA GLN A 184 16.62 -8.07 13.92
C GLN A 184 17.15 -9.19 13.02
N VAL A 185 16.26 -9.90 12.32
CA VAL A 185 16.61 -11.07 11.50
C VAL A 185 17.02 -10.69 10.08
N GLU A 186 16.33 -9.73 9.47
CA GLU A 186 16.49 -9.36 8.06
C GLU A 186 17.54 -8.26 7.87
N ASN A 187 17.72 -7.40 8.87
CA ASN A 187 18.57 -6.21 8.78
C ASN A 187 19.65 -6.14 9.88
N ASP A 188 19.87 -7.22 10.63
CA ASP A 188 20.84 -7.33 11.72
C ASP A 188 20.74 -6.18 12.76
N GLN A 189 19.54 -5.63 12.96
CA GLN A 189 19.35 -4.51 13.89
C GLN A 189 19.37 -4.99 15.34
N VAL A 190 19.91 -4.15 16.23
CA VAL A 190 19.90 -4.39 17.68
C VAL A 190 19.05 -3.32 18.36
N PHE A 191 18.07 -3.77 19.15
CA PHE A 191 17.17 -2.88 19.88
C PHE A 191 17.42 -2.96 21.38
N ALA A 192 17.30 -1.82 22.05
CA ALA A 192 17.33 -1.75 23.50
C ALA A 192 16.19 -2.60 24.12
N PRO A 193 16.36 -3.09 25.36
CA PRO A 193 15.29 -3.76 26.10
C PRO A 193 14.02 -2.90 26.16
N GLY A 194 12.85 -3.55 26.09
CA GLY A 194 11.54 -2.87 26.16
C GLY A 194 11.05 -2.24 24.86
N VAL A 195 11.86 -2.20 23.80
CA VAL A 195 11.39 -1.84 22.46
C VAL A 195 10.44 -2.91 21.93
N GLU A 196 9.31 -2.47 21.36
CA GLU A 196 8.34 -3.31 20.64
C GLU A 196 8.02 -2.66 19.29
N GLY A 197 7.71 -3.46 18.28
CA GLY A 197 7.36 -2.97 16.94
C GLY A 197 6.33 -3.89 16.29
N TYR A 198 5.27 -3.32 15.73
CA TYR A 198 4.22 -4.10 15.08
C TYR A 198 3.83 -3.50 13.73
N ARG A 199 3.58 -4.35 12.73
CA ARG A 199 3.05 -3.98 11.41
C ARG A 199 1.67 -4.58 11.19
N TYR A 200 0.77 -3.76 10.62
CA TYR A 200 -0.59 -4.14 10.23
C TYR A 200 -0.81 -3.81 8.76
N TYR A 201 -1.40 -4.74 8.01
CA TYR A 201 -1.71 -4.53 6.60
C TYR A 201 -3.17 -4.13 6.38
N PHE A 202 -3.37 -3.35 5.33
CA PHE A 202 -4.66 -2.99 4.74
C PHE A 202 -4.63 -3.30 3.24
N PRO A 203 -4.55 -4.58 2.81
CA PRO A 203 -4.48 -4.94 1.41
C PRO A 203 -5.64 -4.31 0.63
N THR A 204 -5.30 -3.63 -0.46
CA THR A 204 -6.21 -2.78 -1.22
C THR A 204 -6.30 -3.30 -2.64
N LEU A 205 -7.50 -3.70 -3.05
CA LEU A 205 -7.79 -4.10 -4.42
C LEU A 205 -7.97 -2.87 -5.28
N PHE A 206 -7.17 -2.77 -6.33
CA PHE A 206 -7.37 -1.86 -7.43
C PHE A 206 -8.13 -2.60 -8.53
N THR A 207 -9.20 -2.00 -9.04
CA THR A 207 -9.86 -2.41 -10.28
C THR A 207 -9.63 -1.33 -11.31
N ILE A 208 -8.94 -1.69 -12.39
CA ILE A 208 -8.55 -0.77 -13.46
C ILE A 208 -9.33 -1.18 -14.70
N GLU A 209 -10.12 -0.27 -15.24
CA GLU A 209 -10.81 -0.47 -16.52
C GLU A 209 -10.09 0.33 -17.60
N LEU A 210 -9.79 -0.32 -18.72
CA LEU A 210 -9.30 0.34 -19.91
C LEU A 210 -10.46 0.67 -20.86
N GLU A 211 -10.27 1.69 -21.69
CA GLU A 211 -11.13 1.87 -22.86
C GLU A 211 -11.03 0.63 -23.77
N PRO A 212 -12.10 0.34 -24.55
CA PRO A 212 -12.03 -0.62 -25.65
C PRO A 212 -10.85 -0.31 -26.57
N ASP A 213 -10.29 -1.35 -27.19
CA ASP A 213 -9.23 -1.16 -28.18
C ASP A 213 -9.73 -0.22 -29.32
N GLU A 214 -8.86 0.64 -29.83
CA GLU A 214 -9.20 1.57 -30.91
C GLU A 214 -9.77 0.78 -32.11
N GLY A 215 -11.00 1.14 -32.54
CA GLY A 215 -11.80 0.39 -33.51
C GLY A 215 -13.00 -0.39 -32.92
N MET A 216 -13.05 -0.60 -31.60
CA MET A 216 -14.17 -1.20 -30.87
C MET A 216 -15.00 -0.17 -30.08
N ALA A 217 -14.62 1.11 -30.12
CA ALA A 217 -15.40 2.18 -29.53
C ALA A 217 -16.67 2.43 -30.37
N ILE A 218 -17.84 2.15 -29.80
CA ILE A 218 -19.11 2.50 -30.42
C ILE A 218 -19.37 3.98 -30.19
N ILE A 219 -19.07 4.82 -31.19
CA ILE A 219 -19.45 6.23 -31.17
C ILE A 219 -20.95 6.29 -31.46
N GLN A 220 -21.73 6.78 -30.51
CA GLN A 220 -23.17 6.98 -30.66
C GLN A 220 -23.47 8.48 -30.74
N HIS A 221 -24.14 8.89 -31.82
CA HIS A 221 -24.60 10.25 -32.00
C HIS A 221 -26.04 10.37 -31.50
N PHE A 222 -26.35 11.48 -30.82
CA PHE A 222 -27.69 11.79 -30.33
C PHE A 222 -28.04 13.25 -30.65
N ASP A 223 -29.32 13.53 -30.89
CA ASP A 223 -29.82 14.90 -31.03
C ASP A 223 -29.91 15.60 -29.67
N THR A 224 -30.23 16.90 -29.67
CA THR A 224 -30.38 17.70 -28.45
C THR A 224 -31.56 17.28 -27.57
N LYS A 225 -32.38 16.32 -28.03
CA LYS A 225 -33.52 15.74 -27.32
C LYS A 225 -33.24 14.30 -26.87
N GLY A 226 -32.04 13.76 -27.12
CA GLY A 226 -31.61 12.41 -26.72
C GLY A 226 -32.00 11.29 -27.68
N ASN A 227 -32.47 11.59 -28.90
CA ASN A 227 -32.76 10.57 -29.91
C ASN A 227 -31.48 10.16 -30.63
N SER A 228 -31.30 8.87 -30.91
CA SER A 228 -30.12 8.40 -31.64
C SER A 228 -30.12 8.90 -33.08
N LEU A 229 -28.98 9.45 -33.52
CA LEU A 229 -28.72 9.89 -34.89
C LEU A 229 -27.91 8.86 -35.69
N ASN A 230 -27.66 7.68 -35.13
CA ASN A 230 -26.90 6.64 -35.81
C ASN A 230 -27.74 6.06 -36.97
N GLY A 231 -27.22 6.13 -38.20
CA GLY A 231 -27.87 5.53 -39.38
C GLY A 231 -28.92 6.41 -40.07
N ILE A 232 -28.98 7.71 -39.75
CA ILE A 232 -29.76 8.68 -40.51
C ILE A 232 -28.87 9.25 -41.61
N ASP A 233 -29.20 9.02 -42.89
CA ASP A 233 -28.50 9.65 -44.02
C ASP A 233 -28.66 11.17 -43.93
N GLY A 234 -27.53 11.88 -44.10
CA GLY A 234 -27.44 13.34 -44.02
C GLY A 234 -28.03 14.08 -45.20
#